data_AF-A0A3L7WUM0-F1
#
_entry.id   AF-A0A3L7WUM0-F1
#
_cell.length_a   1.000
_cell.length_b   1.000
_cell.length_c   1.000
_cell.angle_alpha   90.00
_cell.angle_beta   90.00
_cell.angle_gamma   90.00
#
_symmetry.space_group_name_H-M   'P 1'
#
loop_
_entity.id
_entity.type
_entity.pdbx_description
1 polymer ?
#
loop_
_entity_poly.entity_id
_entity_poly.type
_entity_poly.pdbx_seq_one_letter_code
_entity_poly.pdbx_strand_id
1 'polypeptide(L)'
;MWAVWLWYLTPIVLVLLSLGIGGALAWRDPWVRAFIEDLEELGWRRSFRAVWGLVRDPRVPWFVRLLPVPLLMYLASPIDIIPDFIPVLGQLDDLLIVAGALWIVLRFTSRAVIAEHFAITPQRP
;
A
#
# COMPACT_ATOMS: atom_id res chain seq x y z
N MET A 1 -6.75 15.94 30.80
CA MET A 1 -5.52 15.27 30.32
C MET A 1 -5.78 14.28 29.17
N TRP A 2 -6.91 13.58 29.12
CA TRP A 2 -7.28 12.66 28.03
C TRP A 2 -7.59 13.32 26.67
N ALA A 3 -8.05 14.57 26.67
CA ALA A 3 -8.44 15.30 25.45
C ALA A 3 -7.29 15.61 24.47
N VAL A 4 -6.03 15.61 24.94
CA VAL A 4 -4.86 15.93 24.09
C VAL A 4 -4.49 14.73 23.21
N TRP A 5 -4.67 13.50 23.70
CA TRP A 5 -4.43 12.27 22.94
C TRP A 5 -5.37 12.12 21.74
N LEU A 6 -6.62 12.60 21.87
CA LEU A 6 -7.59 12.64 20.77
C LEU A 6 -7.09 13.46 19.57
N TRP A 7 -6.34 14.55 19.79
CA TRP A 7 -5.78 15.37 18.71
C TRP A 7 -4.60 14.72 17.98
N TYR A 8 -3.92 13.73 18.59
CA TYR A 8 -2.89 12.94 17.92
C TYR A 8 -3.47 11.78 17.12
N LEU A 9 -4.64 11.27 17.53
CA LEU A 9 -5.35 10.20 16.82
C LEU A 9 -6.11 10.73 15.59
N THR A 10 -6.61 11.97 15.62
CA THR A 10 -7.35 12.55 14.50
C THR A 10 -6.58 12.59 13.17
N PRO A 11 -5.31 13.04 13.07
CA PRO A 11 -4.59 13.03 11.80
C PRO A 11 -4.34 11.60 11.31
N ILE A 12 -4.07 10.65 12.22
CA ILE A 12 -3.88 9.24 11.87
C ILE A 12 -5.17 8.67 11.27
N VAL A 13 -6.31 8.89 11.93
CA VAL A 13 -7.61 8.44 11.44
C VAL A 13 -7.96 9.08 10.09
N LEU A 14 -7.69 10.37 9.89
CA LEU A 14 -7.93 11.03 8.61
C LEU A 14 -7.05 10.48 7.49
N VAL A 15 -5.78 10.18 7.77
CA VAL A 15 -4.88 9.53 6.81
C VAL A 15 -5.42 8.14 6.48
N LEU A 16 -5.77 7.32 7.47
CA LEU A 16 -6.33 5.98 7.25
C LEU A 16 -7.63 6.05 6.44
N LEU A 17 -8.55 6.95 6.77
CA LEU A 17 -9.78 7.13 5.99
C LEU A 17 -9.48 7.54 4.55
N SER A 18 -8.50 8.43 4.33
CA SER A 18 -8.09 8.85 2.99
C SER A 18 -7.47 7.69 2.20
N LEU A 19 -6.65 6.86 2.85
CA LEU A 19 -6.06 5.65 2.27
C LEU A 19 -7.13 4.62 1.93
N GLY A 20 -8.09 4.38 2.82
CA GLY A 20 -9.19 3.46 2.60
C GLY A 20 -10.10 3.91 1.46
N ILE A 21 -10.47 5.19 1.41
CA ILE A 21 -11.25 5.76 0.31
C ILE A 21 -10.46 5.68 -1.01
N GLY A 22 -9.18 6.07 -0.98
CA GLY A 22 -8.30 5.98 -2.15
C GLY A 22 -8.18 4.56 -2.68
N GLY A 23 -7.90 3.59 -1.79
CA GLY A 23 -7.84 2.16 -2.11
C GLY A 23 -9.16 1.63 -2.67
N ALA A 24 -10.29 1.98 -2.06
CA ALA A 24 -11.61 1.58 -2.54
C ALA A 24 -11.92 2.17 -3.93
N LEU A 25 -11.51 3.42 -4.19
CA LEU A 25 -11.64 4.05 -5.50
C LEU A 25 -10.72 3.39 -6.54
N ALA A 26 -9.48 3.06 -6.16
CA ALA A 26 -8.55 2.31 -7.02
C ALA A 26 -9.13 0.96 -7.43
N TRP A 27 -9.85 0.29 -6.52
CA TRP A 27 -10.49 -1.00 -6.82
C TRP A 27 -11.58 -0.94 -7.90
N ARG A 28 -12.09 0.26 -8.21
CA ARG A 28 -13.05 0.48 -9.30
C ARG A 28 -12.37 0.59 -10.67
N ASP A 29 -11.07 0.84 -10.70
CA ASP A 29 -10.31 0.99 -11.92
C ASP A 29 -9.96 -0.41 -12.50
N PRO A 30 -10.40 -0.73 -13.73
CA PRO A 30 -10.15 -2.02 -14.37
C PRO A 30 -8.67 -2.37 -14.48
N TRP A 31 -7.82 -1.36 -14.71
CA TRP A 31 -6.38 -1.53 -14.82
C TRP A 31 -5.78 -2.05 -13.51
N VAL A 32 -6.35 -1.66 -12.37
CA VAL A 32 -5.87 -2.09 -11.04
C VAL A 32 -6.16 -3.57 -10.82
N ARG A 33 -7.32 -4.04 -11.30
CA ARG A 33 -7.67 -5.46 -11.22
C ARG A 33 -6.75 -6.30 -12.09
N ALA A 34 -6.51 -5.85 -13.33
CA ALA A 34 -5.57 -6.49 -14.23
C ALA A 34 -4.15 -6.53 -13.62
N PHE A 35 -3.71 -5.43 -13.00
CA PHE A 35 -2.43 -5.39 -12.30
C PHE A 35 -2.36 -6.44 -11.17
N ILE A 36 -3.40 -6.54 -10.34
CA ILE A 36 -3.45 -7.52 -9.24
C ILE A 36 -3.42 -8.95 -9.79
N GLU A 37 -4.17 -9.24 -10.86
CA GLU A 37 -4.15 -10.54 -11.54
C GLU A 37 -2.75 -10.87 -12.06
N ASP A 38 -2.08 -9.90 -12.71
CA ASP A 38 -0.71 -10.08 -13.19
C ASP A 38 0.29 -10.29 -12.03
N LEU A 39 0.07 -9.63 -10.87
CA LEU A 39 0.89 -9.85 -9.67
C LEU A 39 0.78 -11.28 -9.12
N GLU A 40 -0.42 -11.85 -9.17
CA GLU A 40 -0.68 -13.24 -8.77
C GLU A 40 -0.01 -14.22 -9.73
N GLU A 41 -0.05 -13.94 -11.05
CA GLU A 41 0.58 -14.77 -12.09
C GLU A 41 2.12 -14.76 -12.03
N LEU A 42 2.73 -13.61 -11.70
CA LEU A 42 4.20 -13.47 -11.59
C LEU A 42 4.78 -14.37 -10.49
N GLY A 43 4.01 -14.63 -9.44
CA GLY A 43 4.42 -15.35 -8.25
C GLY A 43 5.33 -14.53 -7.33
N TRP A 44 5.27 -14.84 -6.04
CA TRP A 44 5.79 -14.00 -4.95
C TRP A 44 7.26 -13.55 -5.13
N ARG A 45 8.14 -14.41 -5.69
CA ARG A 45 9.57 -14.08 -5.89
C ARG A 45 9.79 -13.00 -6.95
N ARG A 46 9.01 -13.00 -8.02
CA ARG A 46 9.12 -12.01 -9.10
C ARG A 46 8.43 -10.71 -8.69
N SER A 47 7.25 -10.80 -8.09
CA SER A 47 6.52 -9.63 -7.56
C SER A 47 7.36 -8.88 -6.52
N PHE A 48 8.02 -9.59 -5.60
CA PHE A 48 8.93 -8.96 -4.65
C PHE A 48 10.12 -8.25 -5.33
N ARG A 49 10.77 -8.89 -6.31
CA ARG A 49 11.87 -8.26 -7.07
C ARG A 49 11.41 -7.04 -7.85
N ALA A 50 10.22 -7.08 -8.45
CA ALA A 50 9.62 -5.97 -9.18
C ALA A 50 9.31 -4.79 -8.26
N VAL A 51 8.65 -5.03 -7.11
CA VAL A 51 8.43 -4.01 -6.07
C VAL A 51 9.75 -3.41 -5.62
N TRP A 52 10.76 -4.25 -5.37
CA TRP A 52 12.07 -3.78 -4.90
C TRP A 52 12.81 -2.95 -5.94
N GLY A 53 12.68 -3.30 -7.23
CA GLY A 53 13.18 -2.48 -8.35
C GLY A 53 12.45 -1.14 -8.42
N LEU A 54 11.11 -1.16 -8.34
CA LEU A 54 10.26 0.02 -8.39
C LEU A 54 10.61 1.01 -7.26
N VAL A 55 10.75 0.52 -6.03
CA VAL A 55 11.14 1.34 -4.86
C VAL A 55 12.52 1.99 -5.04
N ARG A 56 13.40 1.40 -5.85
CA ARG A 56 14.74 1.95 -6.14
C ARG A 56 14.78 2.83 -7.38
N ASP A 57 13.71 2.87 -8.18
CA ASP A 57 13.67 3.68 -9.40
C ASP A 57 13.69 5.19 -9.05
N PRO A 58 14.62 5.98 -9.63
CA PRO A 58 14.70 7.42 -9.42
C PRO A 58 13.42 8.19 -9.81
N ARG A 59 12.59 7.64 -10.69
CA ARG A 59 11.31 8.21 -11.16
C ARG A 59 10.18 8.07 -10.14
N VAL A 60 10.31 7.17 -9.17
CA VAL A 60 9.32 6.97 -8.11
C VAL A 60 9.52 8.03 -7.03
N PRO A 61 8.49 8.76 -6.58
CA PRO A 61 8.66 9.79 -5.56
C PRO A 61 9.16 9.21 -4.23
N TRP A 62 10.00 9.95 -3.52
CA TRP A 62 10.67 9.48 -2.30
C TRP A 62 9.70 9.00 -1.22
N PHE A 63 8.52 9.62 -1.08
CA PHE A 63 7.51 9.20 -0.10
C PHE A 63 6.87 7.85 -0.45
N VAL A 64 6.77 7.50 -1.74
CA VAL A 64 6.33 6.16 -2.19
C VAL A 64 7.41 5.12 -1.86
N ARG A 65 8.69 5.50 -1.98
CA ARG A 65 9.82 4.64 -1.58
C ARG A 65 9.88 4.38 -0.07
N LEU A 66 9.24 5.24 0.72
CA LEU A 66 9.15 5.09 2.17
C LEU A 66 7.97 4.23 2.62
N LEU A 67 7.03 3.84 1.74
CA LEU A 67 5.92 2.92 2.09
C LEU A 67 6.36 1.60 2.74
N PRO A 68 7.50 0.98 2.35
CA PRO A 68 7.99 -0.21 3.01
C PRO A 68 8.53 0.04 4.42
N VAL A 69 8.87 1.28 4.78
CA VAL A 69 9.45 1.62 6.09
C VAL A 69 8.49 1.35 7.24
N PRO A 70 7.22 1.79 7.25
CA PRO A 70 6.29 1.44 8.33
C PRO A 70 6.02 -0.07 8.39
N LEU A 71 6.03 -0.78 7.26
CA LEU A 71 5.91 -2.25 7.24
C LEU A 71 7.15 -2.93 7.84
N LEU A 72 8.35 -2.43 7.53
CA LEU A 72 9.59 -2.89 8.13
C LEU A 72 9.70 -2.50 9.60
N MET A 73 9.21 -1.32 9.99
CA MET A 73 9.11 -0.91 11.40
C MET A 73 8.11 -1.78 12.15
N TYR A 74 7.01 -2.19 11.52
CA TYR A 74 6.07 -3.17 12.06
C TYR A 74 6.76 -4.54 12.27
N LEU A 75 7.43 -5.07 11.24
CA LEU A 75 8.17 -6.33 11.30
C LEU A 75 9.36 -6.31 12.28
N ALA A 76 10.05 -5.17 12.40
CA ALA A 76 11.22 -5.00 13.26
C ALA A 76 10.88 -4.54 14.68
N SER A 77 9.63 -4.13 14.93
CA SER A 77 9.16 -3.77 16.26
C SER A 77 8.82 -5.05 17.04
N PRO A 78 9.50 -5.34 18.17
CA PRO A 78 9.12 -6.42 19.09
C PRO A 78 7.92 -6.02 19.96
N ILE A 79 7.16 -4.99 19.57
CA ILE A 79 6.06 -4.39 20.33
C ILE A 79 4.80 -4.45 19.45
N ASP A 80 3.90 -5.37 19.78
CA ASP A 80 2.51 -5.39 19.33
C ASP A 80 1.79 -4.16 19.91
N ILE A 81 1.66 -3.09 19.10
CA ILE A 81 0.93 -1.88 19.49
C ILE A 81 -0.60 -2.11 19.44
N ILE A 82 -1.06 -3.16 18.75
CA ILE A 82 -2.46 -3.56 18.72
C ILE A 82 -2.55 -4.90 19.48
N PRO A 83 -3.07 -4.90 20.72
CA PRO A 83 -3.41 -6.14 21.40
C PRO A 83 -4.43 -6.90 20.53
N ASP A 84 -4.25 -8.21 20.39
CA ASP A 84 -5.10 -9.16 19.65
C ASP A 84 -6.56 -9.28 20.16
N PHE A 85 -7.14 -8.22 20.70
CA PHE A 85 -8.44 -8.23 21.38
C PHE A 85 -9.65 -8.05 20.45
N ILE A 86 -9.46 -7.73 19.16
CA ILE A 86 -10.57 -7.52 18.22
C ILE A 86 -10.32 -8.30 16.91
N PRO A 87 -10.75 -9.59 16.85
CA PRO A 87 -10.49 -10.52 15.73
C PRO A 87 -11.02 -10.08 14.35
N VAL A 88 -11.83 -9.02 14.28
CA VAL A 88 -12.46 -8.53 13.03
C VAL A 88 -11.88 -7.19 12.58
N LEU A 89 -11.32 -6.39 13.49
CA LEU A 89 -10.70 -5.10 13.13
C LEU A 89 -9.27 -5.27 12.62
N GLY A 90 -8.54 -6.26 13.15
CA GLY A 90 -7.15 -6.57 12.77
C GLY A 90 -6.96 -7.23 11.39
N GLN A 91 -8.03 -7.47 10.63
CA GLN A 91 -7.94 -7.85 9.20
C GLN A 91 -8.35 -6.70 8.28
N LEU A 92 -9.16 -5.78 8.79
CA LEU A 92 -9.64 -4.63 8.04
C LEU A 92 -8.56 -3.57 7.89
N ASP A 93 -7.75 -3.38 8.94
CA ASP A 93 -6.57 -2.52 8.92
C ASP A 93 -5.51 -3.00 7.92
N ASP A 94 -5.20 -4.29 7.86
CA ASP A 94 -4.26 -4.86 6.90
C ASP A 94 -4.72 -4.62 5.46
N LEU A 95 -6.01 -4.89 5.17
CA LEU A 95 -6.60 -4.62 3.86
C LEU A 95 -6.55 -3.12 3.51
N LEU A 96 -6.80 -2.25 4.48
CA LEU A 96 -6.82 -0.81 4.31
C LEU A 96 -5.40 -0.25 4.08
N ILE A 97 -4.41 -0.80 4.76
CA ILE A 97 -2.99 -0.50 4.55
C ILE A 97 -2.54 -0.96 3.17
N VAL A 98 -2.84 -2.20 2.77
CA VAL A 98 -2.47 -2.73 1.45
C VAL A 98 -3.15 -1.96 0.33
N ALA A 99 -4.46 -1.73 0.44
CA ALA A 99 -5.22 -0.97 -0.56
C ALA A 99 -4.76 0.50 -0.63
N GLY A 100 -4.44 1.11 0.51
CA GLY A 100 -3.88 2.46 0.60
C GLY A 100 -2.49 2.56 -0.01
N ALA A 101 -1.61 1.59 0.28
CA ALA A 101 -0.27 1.51 -0.28
C ALA A 101 -0.32 1.35 -1.80
N LEU A 102 -1.16 0.43 -2.29
CA LEU A 102 -1.42 0.26 -3.71
C LEU A 102 -1.92 1.57 -4.31
N TRP A 103 -2.95 2.19 -3.72
CA TRP A 103 -3.46 3.47 -4.21
C TRP A 103 -2.39 4.55 -4.29
N ILE A 104 -1.53 4.71 -3.28
CA ILE A 104 -0.42 5.67 -3.32
C ILE A 104 0.53 5.35 -4.48
N VAL A 105 0.96 4.09 -4.62
CA VAL A 105 1.87 3.68 -5.70
C VAL A 105 1.26 4.03 -7.05
N LEU A 106 -0.02 3.69 -7.26
CA LEU A 106 -0.71 3.93 -8.53
C LEU A 106 -1.02 5.41 -8.79
N ARG A 107 -1.24 6.18 -7.74
CA ARG A 107 -1.59 7.60 -7.83
C ARG A 107 -0.38 8.48 -8.14
N PHE A 108 0.79 8.08 -7.63
CA PHE A 108 2.02 8.86 -7.64
C PHE A 108 3.15 8.26 -8.49
N THR A 109 2.98 7.05 -9.02
CA THR A 109 3.88 6.43 -9.98
C THR A 109 3.17 6.28 -11.32
N SER A 110 3.88 6.57 -12.42
CA SER A 110 3.29 6.39 -13.74
C SER A 110 3.06 4.91 -14.05
N ARG A 111 1.93 4.60 -14.67
CA ARG A 111 1.58 3.22 -15.07
C ARG A 111 2.65 2.58 -15.95
N ALA A 112 3.34 3.37 -16.78
CA ALA A 112 4.45 2.90 -17.61
C ALA A 112 5.63 2.37 -16.80
N VAL A 113 6.02 3.07 -15.73
CA VAL A 113 7.14 2.65 -14.85
C VAL A 113 6.76 1.40 -14.05
N ILE A 114 5.50 1.30 -13.61
CA ILE A 114 4.99 0.09 -12.97
C ILE A 114 5.02 -1.08 -13.96
N ALA A 115 4.45 -0.90 -15.15
CA ALA A 115 4.41 -1.93 -16.19
C ALA A 115 5.81 -2.43 -16.58
N GLU A 116 6.80 -1.53 -16.66
CA GLU A 116 8.21 -1.87 -16.92
C GLU A 116 8.79 -2.84 -15.88
N HIS A 117 8.51 -2.60 -14.59
CA HIS A 117 9.06 -3.42 -13.50
C HIS A 117 8.32 -4.75 -13.31
N PHE A 118 7.02 -4.76 -13.53
CA PHE A 118 6.20 -5.96 -13.39
C PHE A 118 6.08 -6.76 -14.69
N ALA A 119 6.73 -6.31 -15.78
CA ALA A 119 6.61 -6.90 -17.11
C ALA A 119 5.15 -7.04 -17.58
N ILE A 120 4.31 -6.09 -17.17
CA ILE A 120 2.88 -6.04 -17.50
C ILE A 120 2.73 -5.34 -18.84
N THR A 121 1.82 -5.82 -19.69
CA THR A 121 1.55 -5.17 -20.97
C THR A 121 0.79 -3.86 -20.73
N PRO A 122 1.25 -2.68 -21.20
CA PRO A 122 0.65 -1.39 -20.88
C PRO A 122 -0.80 -1.17 -21.37
N GLN A 123 -1.40 -2.14 -22.06
CA GLN A 123 -2.64 -2.00 -22.84
C GLN A 123 -3.82 -2.86 -22.36
N ARG A 124 -3.78 -3.49 -21.18
CA ARG A 124 -5.02 -4.03 -20.60
C ARG A 124 -5.90 -2.87 -20.09
N PRO A 125 -7.21 -2.87 -20.45
CA PRO A 125 -8.12 -1.73 -20.39
C PRO A 125 -8.32 -1.15 -18.99
#